data_AF-A0A8J3DM65-F1
#
_entry.id   AF-A0A8J3DM65-F1
#
_cell.length_a   1.000
_cell.length_b   1.000
_cell.length_c   1.000
_cell.angle_alpha   90.00
_cell.angle_beta   90.00
_cell.angle_gamma   90.00
#
_symmetry.space_group_name_H-M   'P 1'
#
loop_
_entity.id
_entity.type
_entity.pdbx_description
1 polymer ?
#
loop_
_entity_poly.entity_id
_entity_poly.type
_entity_poly.pdbx_seq_one_letter_code
_entity_poly.pdbx_strand_id
1 'polypeptide(L)'
;MNVRVILLTINHKINVAVIFVAVTGAVAYSDRMITPSQIKAARAFLNWKQTDLATAADVSEMSVKNIERGQTDPRVSTIQAIRTALEKAGIEFISNERGEGVVRLRKADQV
;
A
#
# COMPACT_ATOMS: atom_id res chain seq x y z
N MET A 1 17.67 23.36 -37.94
CA MET A 1 18.06 22.12 -37.22
C MET A 1 18.92 22.54 -36.03
N ASN A 2 18.30 22.70 -34.86
CA ASN A 2 18.99 23.04 -33.61
C ASN A 2 18.07 22.66 -32.44
N VAL A 3 18.51 21.65 -31.69
CA VAL A 3 17.93 21.18 -30.42
C VAL A 3 18.47 22.06 -29.31
N ARG A 4 17.60 22.62 -28.45
CA ARG A 4 17.97 23.10 -27.11
C ARG A 4 16.73 23.22 -26.19
N VAL A 5 16.70 22.34 -25.20
CA VAL A 5 15.90 22.37 -23.96
C VAL A 5 16.47 23.44 -23.03
N ILE A 6 15.64 24.14 -22.24
CA ILE A 6 15.84 24.73 -20.87
C ILE A 6 14.56 25.56 -20.57
N LEU A 7 13.60 25.08 -19.77
CA LEU A 7 13.45 25.16 -18.30
C LEU A 7 12.66 26.41 -17.80
N LEU A 8 11.72 26.15 -16.89
CA LEU A 8 11.09 27.05 -15.89
C LEU A 8 10.06 28.10 -16.34
N THR A 9 8.78 27.78 -16.14
CA THR A 9 7.91 28.64 -15.31
C THR A 9 6.89 27.74 -14.60
N ILE A 10 7.23 27.35 -13.38
CA ILE A 10 6.25 26.88 -12.40
C ILE A 10 5.43 28.11 -12.02
N ASN A 11 4.13 28.15 -12.30
CA ASN A 11 3.26 29.05 -11.54
C ASN A 11 1.78 28.59 -11.48
N HIS A 12 1.48 28.00 -10.32
CA HIS A 12 0.37 28.37 -9.43
C HIS A 12 -1.06 28.38 -10.01
N LYS A 13 -1.83 27.34 -9.62
CA LYS A 13 -3.30 27.17 -9.73
C LYS A 13 -3.80 26.43 -10.97
N ILE A 14 -3.83 25.08 -10.93
CA ILE A 14 -4.82 24.32 -11.71
C ILE A 14 -5.34 23.15 -10.85
N ASN A 15 -6.48 23.38 -10.20
CA ASN A 15 -7.46 22.32 -9.96
C ASN A 15 -8.12 22.03 -11.30
N VAL A 16 -8.04 20.79 -11.81
CA VAL A 16 -9.06 20.07 -12.62
C VAL A 16 -8.38 18.81 -13.15
N ALA A 17 -9.11 17.70 -13.08
CA ALA A 17 -8.73 16.38 -13.53
C ALA A 17 -8.35 16.32 -15.02
N VAL A 18 -7.83 15.15 -15.40
CA VAL A 18 -7.72 14.57 -16.76
C VAL A 18 -6.33 14.66 -17.41
N ILE A 19 -5.99 13.54 -18.04
CA ILE A 19 -4.88 13.26 -18.98
C ILE A 19 -3.62 12.67 -18.33
N PHE A 20 -3.57 11.34 -18.22
CA PHE A 20 -2.52 10.58 -18.91
C PHE A 20 -3.00 9.15 -19.21
N VAL A 21 -3.12 8.88 -20.51
CA VAL A 21 -3.48 7.60 -21.12
C VAL A 21 -2.20 6.76 -21.30
N ALA A 22 -2.30 5.48 -20.90
CA ALA A 22 -1.53 4.32 -21.34
C ALA A 22 0.02 4.41 -21.39
N VAL A 23 0.70 4.04 -20.30
CA VAL A 23 1.83 3.07 -20.22
C VAL A 23 2.07 2.79 -18.73
N THR A 24 1.39 1.82 -18.11
CA THR A 24 1.67 1.51 -16.68
C THR A 24 1.23 0.09 -16.24
N GLY A 25 1.53 -0.93 -17.05
CA GLY A 25 1.22 -2.32 -16.70
C GLY A 25 2.17 -2.95 -15.65
N ALA A 26 3.43 -2.51 -15.61
CA ALA A 26 4.45 -3.08 -14.72
C ALA A 26 4.79 -2.20 -13.50
N VAL A 27 4.54 -0.89 -13.57
CA VAL A 27 4.99 0.07 -12.54
C VAL A 27 4.03 0.14 -11.35
N ALA A 28 2.77 -0.28 -11.50
CA ALA A 28 1.74 -0.19 -10.45
C ALA A 28 1.50 -1.51 -9.67
N TYR A 29 2.16 -2.61 -10.05
CA TYR A 29 1.92 -3.92 -9.42
C TYR A 29 2.80 -4.12 -8.18
N SER A 30 4.08 -3.73 -8.26
CA SER A 30 5.06 -3.97 -7.19
C SER A 30 4.80 -3.13 -5.94
N ASP A 31 4.29 -1.91 -6.09
CA ASP A 31 3.94 -1.01 -4.98
C ASP A 31 2.73 -1.50 -4.15
N ARG A 32 1.91 -2.39 -4.71
CA ARG A 32 0.74 -2.95 -4.03
C ARG A 32 1.04 -4.19 -3.20
N MET A 33 2.22 -4.78 -3.36
CA MET A 33 2.60 -5.97 -2.60
C MET A 33 3.17 -5.57 -1.23
N ILE A 34 2.38 -5.82 -0.18
CA ILE A 34 2.84 -5.77 1.21
C ILE A 34 3.34 -7.15 1.63
N THR A 35 4.47 -7.19 2.34
CA THR A 35 5.11 -8.44 2.74
C THR A 35 4.48 -9.02 4.02
N PRO A 36 4.63 -10.34 4.28
CA PRO A 36 4.20 -10.95 5.54
C PRO A 36 4.76 -10.25 6.78
N SER A 37 6.01 -9.79 6.72
CA SER A 37 6.66 -9.06 7.80
C SER A 37 6.05 -7.69 8.04
N GLN A 38 5.69 -6.97 6.98
CA GLN A 38 4.99 -5.68 7.08
C GLN A 38 3.58 -5.85 7.66
N ILE A 39 2.85 -6.91 7.29
CA ILE A 39 1.54 -7.22 7.87
C ILE A 39 1.66 -7.46 9.39
N LYS A 40 2.65 -8.25 9.82
CA LYS A 40 2.91 -8.50 11.25
C LYS A 40 3.28 -7.22 12.00
N ALA A 41 4.13 -6.38 11.41
CA ALA A 41 4.52 -5.09 12.00
C ALA A 41 3.30 -4.14 12.14
N ALA A 42 2.47 -4.05 11.11
CA ALA A 42 1.25 -3.25 11.11
C ALA A 42 0.28 -3.70 12.22
N ARG A 43 0.04 -5.02 12.37
CA ARG A 43 -0.76 -5.52 13.48
C ARG A 43 -0.15 -5.21 14.84
N ALA A 44 1.17 -5.31 14.98
CA ALA A 44 1.85 -5.00 16.23
C ALA A 44 1.64 -3.54 16.64
N PHE A 45 1.68 -2.59 15.69
CA PHE A 45 1.38 -1.18 15.96
C PHE A 45 -0.06 -0.95 16.42
N LEU A 46 -1.01 -1.70 15.89
CA LEU A 46 -2.43 -1.61 16.25
C LEU A 46 -2.81 -2.45 17.47
N ASN A 47 -1.86 -3.23 18.03
CA ASN A 47 -2.12 -4.26 19.03
C ASN A 47 -3.22 -5.27 18.60
N TRP A 48 -3.31 -5.56 17.30
CA TRP A 48 -4.31 -6.46 16.73
C TRP A 48 -3.84 -7.91 16.74
N LYS A 49 -4.75 -8.83 17.04
CA LYS A 49 -4.61 -10.28 16.80
C LYS A 49 -4.86 -10.61 15.32
N GLN A 50 -4.55 -11.85 14.91
CA GLN A 50 -4.86 -12.33 13.56
C GLN A 50 -6.38 -12.29 13.29
N THR A 51 -7.19 -12.59 14.30
CA THR A 51 -8.66 -12.49 14.27
C THR A 51 -9.13 -11.07 14.00
N ASP A 52 -8.53 -10.07 14.64
CA ASP A 52 -8.94 -8.67 14.50
C ASP A 52 -8.68 -8.17 13.07
N LEU A 53 -7.52 -8.52 12.51
CA LEU A 53 -7.22 -8.24 11.10
C LEU A 53 -8.16 -9.00 10.15
N ALA A 54 -8.44 -10.27 10.43
CA ALA A 54 -9.35 -11.07 9.62
C ALA A 54 -10.75 -10.44 9.55
N THR A 55 -11.28 -10.00 10.69
CA THR A 55 -12.56 -9.29 10.78
C THR A 55 -12.51 -7.95 10.05
N ALA A 56 -11.46 -7.14 10.27
CA ALA A 56 -11.34 -5.82 9.64
C ALA A 56 -11.19 -5.88 8.11
N ALA A 57 -10.56 -6.95 7.59
CA ALA A 57 -10.33 -7.16 6.17
C ALA A 57 -11.39 -8.05 5.48
N ASP A 58 -12.39 -8.55 6.22
CA ASP A 58 -13.42 -9.48 5.73
C ASP A 58 -12.82 -10.72 5.03
N VAL A 59 -11.88 -11.38 5.72
CA VAL A 59 -11.21 -12.60 5.25
C VAL A 59 -11.16 -13.64 6.36
N SER A 60 -10.87 -14.90 6.03
CA SER A 60 -10.71 -15.94 7.05
C SER A 60 -9.42 -15.73 7.87
N GLU A 61 -9.46 -16.04 9.17
CA GLU A 61 -8.26 -16.03 10.03
C GLU A 61 -7.17 -16.97 9.48
N MET A 62 -7.56 -18.11 8.91
CA MET A 62 -6.64 -19.05 8.27
C MET A 62 -5.91 -18.40 7.09
N SER A 63 -6.59 -17.57 6.30
CA SER A 63 -5.97 -16.81 5.21
C SER A 63 -4.90 -15.86 5.74
N VAL A 64 -5.20 -15.10 6.79
CA VAL A 64 -4.24 -14.20 7.45
C VAL A 64 -3.03 -14.98 7.95
N LYS A 65 -3.26 -16.09 8.66
CA LYS A 65 -2.20 -16.96 9.18
C LYS A 65 -1.29 -17.51 8.08
N ASN A 66 -1.86 -18.00 6.98
CA ASN A 66 -1.08 -18.55 5.87
C ASN A 66 -0.24 -17.48 5.16
N ILE A 67 -0.80 -16.28 5.01
CA ILE A 67 -0.10 -15.11 4.45
C ILE A 67 1.07 -14.72 5.36
N GLU A 68 0.85 -14.58 6.66
CA GLU A 68 1.91 -14.17 7.60
C GLU A 68 3.07 -15.18 7.71
N ARG A 69 2.81 -16.46 7.40
CA ARG A 69 3.80 -17.54 7.35
C ARG A 69 4.50 -17.65 5.99
N GLY A 70 4.03 -16.96 4.95
CA GLY A 70 4.56 -17.06 3.59
C GLY A 70 4.35 -18.44 2.94
N GLN A 71 3.36 -19.20 3.40
CA GLN A 71 3.12 -20.59 2.97
C GLN A 71 2.17 -20.71 1.78
N THR A 72 1.70 -19.59 1.23
CA THR A 72 0.78 -19.56 0.09
C THR A 72 1.10 -18.37 -0.79
N ASP A 73 0.76 -18.44 -2.08
CA ASP A 73 0.68 -17.29 -2.96
C ASP A 73 -0.73 -16.69 -2.82
N PRO A 74 -0.89 -15.60 -2.05
CA PRO A 74 -2.21 -15.08 -1.77
C PRO A 74 -2.80 -14.40 -2.99
N ARG A 75 -4.12 -14.53 -3.14
CA ARG A 75 -4.85 -13.79 -4.16
C ARG A 75 -4.62 -12.30 -3.97
N VAL A 76 -4.42 -11.60 -5.09
CA VAL A 76 -4.21 -10.14 -5.10
C VAL A 76 -5.34 -9.41 -4.35
N SER A 77 -6.59 -9.85 -4.51
CA SER A 77 -7.75 -9.28 -3.81
C SER A 77 -7.65 -9.41 -2.29
N THR A 78 -7.11 -10.51 -1.78
CA THR A 78 -6.92 -10.73 -0.33
C THR A 78 -5.85 -9.80 0.23
N ILE A 79 -4.73 -9.63 -0.48
CA ILE A 79 -3.69 -8.67 -0.07
C ILE A 79 -4.20 -7.23 -0.09
N GLN A 80 -4.99 -6.86 -1.10
CA GLN A 80 -5.61 -5.54 -1.18
C GLN A 80 -6.60 -5.29 -0.03
N ALA A 81 -7.43 -6.27 0.32
CA ALA A 81 -8.34 -6.17 1.46
C ALA A 81 -7.59 -5.95 2.78
N ILE A 82 -6.53 -6.74 3.01
CA ILE A 82 -5.66 -6.62 4.20
C ILE A 82 -4.98 -5.24 4.24
N ARG A 83 -4.38 -4.78 3.13
CA ARG A 83 -3.73 -3.47 3.04
C ARG A 83 -4.72 -2.36 3.38
N THR A 84 -5.90 -2.40 2.76
CA THR A 84 -6.96 -1.40 2.95
C THR A 84 -7.45 -1.35 4.40
N ALA A 85 -7.65 -2.51 5.04
CA ALA A 85 -8.09 -2.59 6.42
C ALA A 85 -7.07 -1.96 7.39
N LEU A 86 -5.79 -2.29 7.20
CA LEU A 86 -4.70 -1.71 7.99
C LEU A 86 -4.58 -0.20 7.75
N GLU A 87 -4.68 0.24 6.49
CA GLU A 87 -4.63 1.66 6.13
C GLU A 87 -5.77 2.47 6.77
N LYS A 88 -6.99 1.93 6.75
CA LYS A 88 -8.16 2.52 7.43
C LYS A 88 -7.94 2.63 8.95
N ALA A 89 -7.25 1.67 9.54
CA ALA A 89 -6.94 1.66 10.97
C ALA A 89 -5.79 2.60 11.39
N GLY A 90 -5.21 3.35 10.45
CA GLY A 90 -4.15 4.32 10.76
C GLY A 90 -2.78 3.93 10.24
N ILE A 91 -2.63 2.79 9.59
CA ILE A 91 -1.34 2.37 9.04
C ILE A 91 -1.06 3.08 7.71
N GLU A 92 0.19 3.39 7.46
CA GLU A 92 0.71 3.88 6.19
C GLU A 92 1.84 2.94 5.76
N PHE A 93 1.69 2.33 4.58
CA PHE A 93 2.74 1.51 3.98
C PHE A 93 3.58 2.38 3.05
N ILE A 94 4.87 2.47 3.36
CA ILE A 94 5.83 3.20 2.53
C ILE A 94 6.76 2.15 1.96
N SER A 95 6.48 1.70 0.73
CA SER A 95 7.24 0.67 0.03
C SER A 95 7.93 1.24 -1.20
N ASN A 96 9.06 0.64 -1.57
CA ASN A 96 9.68 0.84 -2.87
C ASN A 96 9.22 -0.26 -3.84
N GLU A 97 9.57 -0.11 -5.13
CA GLU A 97 9.22 -1.07 -6.19
C GLU A 97 9.80 -2.49 -5.98
N ARG A 98 10.70 -2.66 -5.01
CA ARG A 98 11.34 -3.94 -4.67
C ARG A 98 10.64 -4.67 -3.52
N GLY A 99 9.53 -4.11 -3.00
CA GLY A 99 8.82 -4.64 -1.84
C GLY A 99 9.54 -4.40 -0.52
N GLU A 100 10.58 -3.56 -0.52
CA GLU A 100 11.27 -3.10 0.69
C GLU A 100 10.56 -1.84 1.17
N GLY A 101 10.22 -1.78 2.45
CA GLY A 101 9.43 -0.65 2.95
C GLY A 101 9.20 -0.64 4.45
N VAL A 102 8.81 0.51 4.96
CA VAL A 102 8.48 0.73 6.37
C VAL A 102 6.97 0.82 6.56
N VAL A 103 6.55 0.48 7.78
CA VAL A 103 5.18 0.63 8.24
C VAL A 103 5.15 1.79 9.22
N ARG A 104 4.27 2.75 9.02
CA ARG A 104 4.11 3.92 9.89
C ARG A 104 2.70 3.95 10.46
N LEU A 105 2.57 4.27 11.74
CA LEU A 105 1.28 4.60 12.36
C LEU A 105 1.04 6.11 12.23
N ARG A 106 -0.12 6.51 11.70
CA ARG A 106 -0.55 7.91 11.65
C ARG A 106 -0.75 8.44 13.08
N LYS A 107 -0.39 9.70 13.29
CA LYS A 107 -0.64 10.39 14.56
C LYS A 107 -2.16 10.54 14.75
N ALA A 108 -2.63 10.42 15.99
CA ALA A 108 -4.06 10.55 16.32
C ALA A 108 -4.69 11.87 15.81
N ASP A 109 -3.89 12.94 15.69
CA ASP A 109 -4.33 14.25 15.20
C ASP A 109 -4.58 14.32 13.67
N GLN A 110 -4.54 13.19 12.96
CA GLN A 110 -4.58 13.09 11.50
C GLN A 110 -5.61 12.05 11.00
N VAL A 111 -6.58 11.66 11.83
CA VAL A 111 -7.64 10.68 11.51
C VAL A 111 -9.01 11.34 11.57
#